data_AF-A0A553N2W1-F1
#
_entry.id   AF-A0A553N2W1-F1
#
_cell.length_a   1.000
_cell.length_b   1.000
_cell.length_c   1.000
_cell.angle_alpha   90.00
_cell.angle_beta   90.00
_cell.angle_gamma   90.00
#
_symmetry.space_group_name_H-M   'P 1'
#
loop_
_entity.id
_entity.type
_entity.pdbx_description
1 polymer ?
#
loop_
_entity_poly.entity_id
_entity_poly.type
_entity_poly.pdbx_seq_one_letter_code
_entity_poly.pdbx_strand_id
1 'polypeptide(L)'
;MMLSPSQGKLARNGEQKKSVICLEGNIASGKTTCLEYFSKTSNIEVLTEPVSKWRNINGHNPLGLMYQDPSRWGLTLQTYVQLTMLDQHVSPMARTTLSHHTTPVRLMERSIYSAKYIFVENLFKRYK
;
A
#
# COMPACT_ATOMS: atom_id res chain seq x y z
N MET A 1 -54.34 4.11 -10.43
CA MET A 1 -52.91 4.31 -10.77
C MET A 1 -52.15 4.49 -9.46
N MET A 2 -51.56 3.42 -8.92
CA MET A 2 -50.67 3.51 -7.75
C MET A 2 -49.25 3.22 -8.24
N LEU A 3 -48.35 4.17 -8.01
CA LEU A 3 -46.93 4.05 -8.32
C LEU A 3 -46.29 3.11 -7.29
N SER A 4 -45.70 2.00 -7.75
CA SER A 4 -44.86 1.16 -6.90
C SER A 4 -43.49 1.84 -6.71
N PRO A 5 -42.95 1.93 -5.49
CA PRO A 5 -41.57 2.38 -5.31
C PRO A 5 -40.64 1.27 -5.78
N SER A 6 -39.81 1.56 -6.78
CA SER A 6 -38.66 0.74 -7.15
C SER A 6 -37.69 0.71 -5.98
N GLN A 7 -37.75 -0.35 -5.17
CA GLN A 7 -36.69 -0.66 -4.22
C GLN A 7 -35.40 -0.92 -5.01
N GLY A 8 -34.53 0.08 -5.04
CA GLY A 8 -33.16 -0.06 -5.52
C GLY A 8 -32.38 -0.98 -4.60
N LYS A 9 -32.58 -2.30 -4.73
CA LYS A 9 -31.67 -3.30 -4.19
C LYS A 9 -30.40 -3.31 -5.05
N LEU A 10 -29.42 -2.50 -4.68
CA LEU A 10 -28.03 -2.67 -5.10
C LEU A 10 -27.29 -3.56 -4.08
N ALA A 11 -27.87 -4.72 -3.79
CA ALA A 11 -27.11 -5.83 -3.20
C ALA A 11 -26.68 -6.73 -4.37
N ARG A 12 -25.46 -6.54 -4.87
CA ARG A 12 -24.84 -7.52 -5.78
C ARG A 12 -24.55 -8.77 -4.95
N ASN A 13 -25.43 -9.76 -5.06
CA ASN A 13 -25.19 -11.11 -4.57
C ASN A 13 -23.93 -11.69 -5.23
N GLY A 14 -23.04 -12.29 -4.43
CA GLY A 14 -22.40 -13.56 -4.81
C GLY A 14 -20.90 -13.60 -5.12
N GLU A 15 -20.19 -12.48 -5.25
CA GLU A 15 -18.71 -12.50 -5.31
C GLU A 15 -18.16 -11.79 -4.07
N GLN A 16 -17.36 -12.48 -3.25
CA GLN A 16 -16.58 -11.81 -2.20
C GLN A 16 -15.62 -10.83 -2.89
N LYS A 17 -16.03 -9.56 -2.97
CA LYS A 17 -15.26 -8.51 -3.61
C LYS A 17 -13.98 -8.29 -2.80
N LYS A 18 -12.86 -8.73 -3.37
CA LYS A 18 -11.51 -8.42 -2.88
C LYS A 18 -11.37 -6.92 -2.72
N SER A 19 -11.05 -6.48 -1.51
CA SER A 19 -10.92 -5.07 -1.17
C SER A 19 -9.48 -4.77 -0.76
N VAL A 20 -8.88 -3.77 -1.39
CA VAL A 20 -7.54 -3.27 -1.03
C VAL A 20 -7.71 -1.90 -0.38
N ILE A 21 -7.17 -1.73 0.81
CA ILE A 21 -7.23 -0.48 1.59
C ILE A 21 -5.80 -0.05 1.87
N CYS A 22 -5.43 1.16 1.46
CA CYS A 22 -4.12 1.74 1.75
C CYS A 22 -4.22 2.68 2.95
N LEU A 23 -3.43 2.43 3.98
CA LEU A 23 -3.31 3.30 5.14
C LEU A 23 -2.25 4.36 4.86
N GLU A 24 -2.70 5.61 4.71
CA GLU A 24 -1.85 6.77 4.44
C GLU A 24 -1.60 7.59 5.70
N GLY A 25 -0.48 8.32 5.72
CA GLY A 25 -0.08 9.13 6.86
C GLY A 25 1.37 9.56 6.79
N ASN A 26 1.75 10.56 7.58
CA ASN A 26 3.12 11.07 7.58
C ASN A 26 4.12 10.04 8.13
N ILE A 27 5.42 10.33 8.01
CA ILE A 27 6.46 9.56 8.69
C ILE A 27 6.22 9.62 10.20
N ALA A 28 6.39 8.49 10.88
CA ALA A 28 6.17 8.33 12.32
C ALA A 28 4.73 8.58 12.82
N SER A 29 3.72 8.58 11.93
CA SER A 29 2.31 8.75 12.34
C SER A 29 1.63 7.48 12.91
N GLY A 30 2.38 6.41 13.18
CA GLY A 30 1.85 5.17 13.75
C GLY A 30 1.17 4.20 12.76
N LYS A 31 1.41 4.33 11.45
CA LYS A 31 0.80 3.44 10.42
C LYS A 31 1.12 1.97 10.64
N THR A 32 2.41 1.62 10.78
CA THR A 32 2.85 0.25 11.02
C THR A 32 2.20 -0.32 12.29
N THR A 33 2.15 0.45 13.38
CA THR A 33 1.49 0.05 14.63
C THR A 33 -0.01 -0.21 14.45
N CYS A 34 -0.71 0.61 13.66
CA CYS A 34 -2.11 0.38 13.32
C CYS A 34 -2.29 -0.92 12.51
N LEU A 35 -1.42 -1.18 11.54
CA LEU A 35 -1.47 -2.39 10.73
C LEU A 35 -1.14 -3.67 11.53
N GLU A 36 -0.20 -3.59 12.47
CA GLU A 36 0.13 -4.69 13.39
C GLU A 36 -1.04 -5.09 14.30
N TYR A 37 -1.97 -4.16 14.59
CA TYR A 37 -3.19 -4.50 15.30
C TYR A 37 -4.09 -5.42 14.44
N PHE A 38 -4.27 -5.10 13.15
CA PHE A 38 -5.12 -5.86 12.23
C PHE A 38 -4.50 -7.16 11.72
N SER A 39 -3.17 -7.33 11.79
CA SER A 39 -2.51 -8.58 11.38
C SER A 39 -2.94 -9.80 12.22
N LYS A 40 -3.55 -9.56 13.39
CA LYS A 40 -4.11 -10.58 14.27
C LYS A 40 -5.46 -11.12 13.79
N THR A 41 -6.07 -10.53 12.78
CA THR A 41 -7.38 -10.94 12.25
C THR A 41 -7.22 -11.90 11.07
N SER A 42 -7.86 -13.07 11.13
CA SER A 42 -7.66 -14.19 10.19
C SER A 42 -8.19 -13.98 8.76
N ASN A 43 -8.92 -12.89 8.52
CA ASN A 43 -9.50 -12.53 7.22
C ASN A 43 -8.91 -11.26 6.62
N ILE A 44 -7.75 -10.80 7.11
CA ILE A 44 -7.06 -9.61 6.63
C ILE A 44 -5.60 -9.96 6.30
N GLU A 45 -5.18 -9.62 5.07
CA GLU A 45 -3.78 -9.63 4.67
C GLU A 45 -3.20 -8.26 4.96
N VAL A 46 -2.02 -8.19 5.59
CA VAL A 46 -1.34 -6.93 5.91
C VAL A 46 -0.01 -6.89 5.16
N LEU A 47 0.20 -5.83 4.36
CA LEU A 47 1.47 -5.53 3.70
C LEU A 47 2.01 -4.20 4.21
N THR A 48 3.14 -4.22 4.91
CA THR A 48 3.82 -2.99 5.37
C THR A 48 4.73 -2.40 4.29
N GLU A 49 5.18 -1.15 4.46
CA GLU A 49 6.12 -0.52 3.51
C GLU A 49 7.39 -1.39 3.45
N PRO A 50 7.91 -1.73 2.24
CA PRO A 50 9.09 -2.57 2.10
C PRO A 50 10.39 -1.81 2.39
N VAL A 51 10.45 -1.07 3.49
CA VAL A 51 11.59 -0.22 3.90
C VAL A 51 12.89 -1.01 3.99
N SER A 52 12.83 -2.29 4.38
CA SER A 52 13.99 -3.18 4.38
C SER A 52 14.63 -3.33 3.00
N LYS A 53 13.83 -3.44 1.93
CA LYS A 53 14.32 -3.48 0.55
C LYS A 53 15.03 -2.18 0.17
N TRP A 54 14.57 -1.03 0.68
CA TRP A 54 15.14 0.28 0.38
C TRP A 54 16.42 0.58 1.17
N ARG A 55 16.62 -0.13 2.29
CA ARG A 55 17.79 0.00 3.16
C ARG A 55 18.92 -0.96 2.81
N ASN A 56 18.62 -2.02 2.05
CA ASN A 56 19.62 -3.00 1.63
C ASN A 56 19.31 -3.56 0.25
N ILE A 57 20.07 -3.10 -0.76
CA ILE A 57 20.16 -3.72 -2.08
C ILE A 57 21.60 -4.19 -2.25
N ASN A 58 21.84 -5.49 -2.11
CA ASN A 58 23.17 -6.09 -2.24
C ASN A 58 24.25 -5.33 -1.44
N GLY A 59 23.97 -5.02 -0.17
CA GLY A 59 24.87 -4.31 0.74
C GLY A 59 24.82 -2.79 0.67
N HIS A 60 24.07 -2.20 -0.28
CA HIS A 60 23.91 -0.76 -0.41
C HIS A 60 22.64 -0.27 0.26
N ASN A 61 22.67 0.94 0.83
CA ASN A 61 21.51 1.59 1.46
C ASN A 61 21.02 2.79 0.64
N PRO A 62 20.22 2.59 -0.44
CA PRO A 62 19.66 3.66 -1.26
C PRO A 62 18.89 4.71 -0.46
N LEU A 63 18.15 4.30 0.58
CA LEU A 63 17.44 5.24 1.44
C LEU A 63 18.42 6.19 2.16
N GLY A 64 19.51 5.63 2.68
CA GLY A 64 20.60 6.42 3.27
C GLY A 64 21.28 7.34 2.25
N LEU A 65 21.57 6.84 1.05
CA LEU A 65 22.17 7.63 -0.03
C LEU A 65 21.30 8.82 -0.44
N MET A 66 19.97 8.64 -0.49
CA MET A 66 19.03 9.73 -0.75
C MET A 66 19.03 10.78 0.35
N TYR A 67 19.11 10.39 1.62
CA TYR A 67 19.23 11.37 2.71
C TYR A 67 20.57 12.12 2.70
N GLN A 68 21.64 11.51 2.17
CA GLN A 68 22.97 12.14 2.06
C GLN A 68 23.06 13.11 0.88
N ASP A 69 22.63 12.70 -0.31
CA ASP A 69 22.60 13.53 -1.51
C ASP A 69 21.27 13.32 -2.28
N PRO A 70 20.22 14.08 -1.90
CA PRO A 70 18.90 13.98 -2.51
C PRO A 70 18.90 14.34 -4.00
N SER A 71 19.77 15.26 -4.43
CA SER A 71 19.85 15.70 -5.82
C SER A 71 20.37 14.57 -6.73
N ARG A 72 21.35 13.81 -6.26
CA ARG A 72 21.92 12.66 -7.01
C ARG A 72 21.06 11.40 -6.93
N TRP A 73 20.49 11.12 -5.76
CA TRP A 73 19.87 9.83 -5.45
C TRP A 73 18.35 9.85 -5.32
N GLY A 74 17.72 11.03 -5.31
CA GLY A 74 16.28 11.18 -5.18
C GLY A 74 15.50 10.42 -6.25
N LEU A 75 15.86 10.62 -7.53
CA LEU A 75 15.22 9.90 -8.65
C LEU A 75 15.43 8.38 -8.55
N THR A 76 16.65 7.96 -8.23
CA THR A 76 17.01 6.53 -8.09
C THR A 76 16.17 5.86 -7.02
N LEU A 77 16.14 6.42 -5.81
CA LEU A 77 15.35 5.88 -4.71
C LEU A 77 13.85 5.89 -5.05
N GLN A 78 13.32 7.01 -5.53
CA GLN A 78 11.87 7.13 -5.78
C GLN A 78 11.38 6.21 -6.90
N THR A 79 12.22 5.91 -7.89
CA THR A 79 11.90 4.90 -8.92
C THR A 79 11.80 3.52 -8.30
N TYR A 80 12.74 3.17 -7.41
CA TYR A 80 12.75 1.89 -6.73
C TYR A 80 11.60 1.75 -5.71
N VAL A 81 11.27 2.83 -4.97
CA VAL A 81 10.09 2.87 -4.09
C VAL A 81 8.83 2.59 -4.89
N GLN A 82 8.60 3.28 -6.02
CA GLN A 82 7.44 3.05 -6.88
C GLN A 82 7.38 1.61 -7.41
N LEU A 83 8.50 1.04 -7.84
CA LEU A 83 8.58 -0.36 -8.27
C LEU A 83 8.16 -1.33 -7.16
N THR A 84 8.78 -1.20 -5.97
CA THR A 84 8.47 -2.10 -4.84
C THR A 84 7.05 -1.94 -4.32
N MET A 85 6.45 -0.74 -4.41
CA MET A 85 5.03 -0.53 -4.12
C MET A 85 4.16 -1.20 -5.18
N LEU A 86 4.48 -1.03 -6.46
CA LEU A 86 3.75 -1.68 -7.56
C LEU A 86 3.73 -3.21 -7.38
N ASP A 87 4.88 -3.81 -7.05
CA ASP A 87 4.99 -5.25 -6.77
C ASP A 87 4.00 -5.70 -5.69
N GLN A 88 3.84 -4.92 -4.60
CA GLN A 88 2.86 -5.23 -3.56
C GLN A 88 1.42 -5.08 -4.07
N HIS A 89 1.13 -4.02 -4.83
CA HIS A 89 -0.20 -3.76 -5.40
C HIS A 89 -0.66 -4.89 -6.33
N VAL A 90 0.25 -5.43 -7.15
CA VAL A 90 -0.07 -6.50 -8.12
C VAL A 90 0.12 -7.92 -7.55
N SER A 91 0.69 -8.05 -6.36
CA SER A 91 0.92 -9.36 -5.73
C SER A 91 -0.40 -10.12 -5.53
N PRO A 92 -0.44 -11.44 -5.78
CA PRO A 92 -1.63 -12.24 -5.48
C PRO A 92 -2.01 -12.15 -4.00
N MET A 93 -3.30 -12.01 -3.68
CA MET A 93 -3.77 -12.03 -2.30
C MET A 93 -3.57 -13.41 -1.66
N ALA A 94 -3.12 -13.40 -0.41
CA ALA A 94 -3.00 -14.60 0.40
C ALA A 94 -4.31 -15.41 0.45
N ARG A 95 -4.17 -16.73 0.62
CA ARG A 95 -5.30 -17.63 0.88
C ARG A 95 -5.53 -17.75 2.37
N THR A 96 -6.79 -17.77 2.80
CA THR A 96 -7.12 -18.06 4.20
C THR A 96 -7.08 -19.56 4.46
N THR A 97 -6.52 -19.94 5.60
CA THR A 97 -6.39 -21.34 6.04
C THR A 97 -7.73 -21.99 6.37
N LEU A 98 -8.76 -21.20 6.70
CA LEU A 98 -10.04 -21.70 7.20
C LEU A 98 -11.04 -22.09 6.11
N SER A 99 -10.88 -21.60 4.88
CA SER A 99 -11.92 -21.80 3.85
C SER A 99 -11.40 -22.10 2.44
N HIS A 100 -10.10 -22.33 2.26
CA HIS A 100 -9.50 -22.55 0.93
C HIS A 100 -9.73 -21.40 -0.08
N HIS A 101 -10.34 -20.30 0.36
CA HIS A 101 -10.64 -19.09 -0.40
C HIS A 101 -9.56 -18.02 -0.20
N THR A 102 -9.50 -17.05 -1.11
CA THR A 102 -8.62 -15.88 -0.97
C THR A 102 -9.09 -14.97 0.14
N THR A 103 -8.17 -14.36 0.88
CA THR A 103 -8.47 -13.35 1.89
C THR A 103 -9.29 -12.21 1.26
N PRO A 104 -10.41 -11.78 1.88
CA PRO A 104 -11.30 -10.80 1.27
C PRO A 104 -10.76 -9.36 1.35
N VAL A 105 -9.87 -9.07 2.31
CA VAL A 105 -9.33 -7.71 2.56
C VAL A 105 -7.81 -7.74 2.60
N ARG A 106 -7.18 -6.79 1.91
CA ARG A 106 -5.75 -6.47 2.01
C ARG A 106 -5.60 -5.04 2.53
N LEU A 107 -4.88 -4.89 3.62
CA LEU A 107 -4.40 -3.61 4.13
C LEU A 107 -2.95 -3.40 3.68
N MET A 108 -2.65 -2.22 3.16
CA MET A 108 -1.31 -1.84 2.72
C MET A 108 -0.85 -0.60 3.46
N GLU A 109 0.39 -0.56 3.91
CA GLU A 109 1.01 0.68 4.38
C GLU A 109 1.44 1.49 3.16
N ARG A 110 0.83 2.66 2.99
CA ARG A 110 0.98 3.52 1.81
C ARG A 110 0.57 2.88 0.49
N SER A 111 0.66 3.69 -0.55
CA SER A 111 0.36 3.34 -1.93
C SER A 111 1.37 3.95 -2.91
N ILE A 112 1.33 3.46 -4.15
CA ILE A 112 2.04 4.08 -5.28
C ILE A 112 1.64 5.55 -5.48
N TYR A 113 0.42 5.93 -5.09
CA TYR A 113 -0.06 7.30 -5.16
C TYR A 113 0.70 8.21 -4.21
N SER A 114 0.92 7.78 -2.97
CA SER A 114 1.71 8.56 -1.99
C SER A 114 3.17 8.68 -2.41
N ALA A 115 3.75 7.62 -2.99
CA ALA A 115 5.11 7.65 -3.55
C ALA A 115 5.24 8.76 -4.59
N LYS A 116 4.30 8.83 -5.55
CA LYS A 116 4.29 9.87 -6.59
C LYS A 116 3.91 11.25 -6.03
N TYR A 117 2.67 11.40 -5.56
CA TYR A 117 2.08 12.71 -5.33
C TYR A 117 2.53 13.40 -4.04
N ILE A 118 3.13 12.65 -3.10
CA ILE A 118 3.64 13.22 -1.86
C ILE A 118 5.17 13.28 -1.92
N PHE A 119 5.84 12.14 -2.10
CA PHE A 119 7.30 12.09 -1.97
C PHE A 119 8.05 12.60 -3.20
N VAL A 120 7.71 12.12 -4.40
CA VAL A 120 8.34 12.60 -5.64
C VAL A 120 8.06 14.07 -5.85
N GLU A 121 6.81 14.50 -5.71
CA GLU A 121 6.44 15.92 -5.83
C GLU A 121 7.19 16.81 -4.83
N ASN A 122 7.32 16.38 -3.57
CA ASN A 122 8.07 17.14 -2.58
C ASN A 122 9.58 17.16 -2.88
N LEU A 123 10.17 16.06 -3.36
CA LEU A 123 11.57 16.04 -3.78
C LEU A 123 11.81 16.95 -4.98
N PHE A 124 10.93 16.91 -5.98
CA PHE A 124 10.99 17.76 -7.15
C PHE A 124 10.98 19.25 -6.75
N LYS A 125 10.03 19.67 -5.91
CA LYS A 125 9.91 21.07 -5.45
C LYS A 125 11.07 21.57 -4.59
N ARG A 126 11.83 20.67 -3.96
CA ARG A 126 12.92 21.04 -3.04
C ARG A 126 14.30 21.07 -3.70
N TYR A 127 14.51 20.25 -4.72
CA TYR A 127 15.84 20.01 -5.32
C TYR A 127 15.90 20.27 -6.83
N LYS A 128 14.80 20.71 -7.43
CA LYS A 128 14.74 21.32 -8.76
C LYS A 128 14.02 22.66 -8.67
#